data_AF-A0A928P209-F1
#
_entry.id   AF-A0A928P209-F1
#
_cell.length_a   1.000
_cell.length_b   1.000
_cell.length_c   1.000
_cell.angle_alpha   90.00
_cell.angle_beta   90.00
_cell.angle_gamma   90.00
#
_symmetry.space_group_name_H-M   'P 1'
#
loop_
_entity.id
_entity.type
_entity.pdbx_description
1 polymer ?
#
loop_
_entity_poly.entity_id
_entity_poly.type
_entity_poly.pdbx_seq_one_letter_code
_entity_poly.pdbx_strand_id
1 'polypeptide(L)'
;MCAPIWEENKMKNLKKLFTFVLTVLMLAAFSAFSVSAADFTVSVTVPEATVPVGGVLVVSVTVDSINTEDGLISVDVPLSYDDNVFECLGVAADYPEVWGVPENFSYSQAVNGFLWLRMLNDDDVFDASVGCSEGGVMRFEVTLRVKAGASVGTTEISARGNGASYIVCGALADGMCTPVYGTGNSILVEIVEGQGILGDVNGDGKTDNLDAAYVLKYDASLISLDALQLAMGDVNADGVVNSLDAALILKFDADLITVFPAQQ
;
A
#
# COMPACT_ATOMS: atom_id res chain seq x y z
N MET A 1 -27.10 -17.66 64.81
CA MET A 1 -27.30 -16.21 65.01
C MET A 1 -27.34 -15.57 63.64
N CYS A 2 -28.53 -15.16 63.16
CA CYS A 2 -28.68 -14.50 61.86
C CYS A 2 -28.25 -13.04 61.99
N ALA A 3 -27.33 -12.57 61.13
CA ALA A 3 -27.02 -11.15 61.06
C ALA A 3 -28.27 -10.37 60.58
N PRO A 4 -28.56 -9.18 61.14
CA PRO A 4 -29.74 -8.42 60.76
C PRO A 4 -29.63 -7.93 59.31
N ILE A 5 -30.69 -8.16 58.52
CA ILE A 5 -30.80 -7.81 57.09
C ILE A 5 -30.44 -6.34 56.80
N TRP A 6 -30.59 -5.45 57.78
CA TRP A 6 -30.22 -4.04 57.66
C TRP A 6 -28.69 -3.80 57.61
N GLU A 7 -27.88 -4.59 58.33
CA GLU A 7 -26.41 -4.51 58.24
C GLU A 7 -25.89 -5.03 56.89
N GLU A 8 -26.50 -6.09 56.35
CA GLU A 8 -26.16 -6.59 55.02
C GLU A 8 -26.45 -5.57 53.92
N ASN A 9 -27.60 -4.89 53.97
CA ASN A 9 -27.95 -3.87 52.99
C ASN A 9 -27.06 -2.62 53.13
N LYS A 10 -26.69 -2.24 54.35
CA LYS A 10 -25.73 -1.16 54.61
C LYS A 10 -24.35 -1.50 54.07
N MET A 11 -23.87 -2.73 54.26
CA MET A 11 -22.59 -3.20 53.69
C MET A 11 -22.64 -3.35 52.16
N LYS A 12 -23.75 -3.81 51.57
CA LYS A 12 -23.93 -3.87 50.11
C LYS A 12 -23.89 -2.47 49.48
N ASN A 13 -24.56 -1.51 50.10
CA ASN A 13 -24.56 -0.12 49.61
C ASN A 13 -23.20 0.56 49.84
N LEU A 14 -22.51 0.28 50.95
CA LEU A 14 -21.17 0.79 51.20
C LEU A 14 -20.14 0.20 50.24
N LYS A 15 -20.23 -1.10 49.91
CA LYS A 15 -19.41 -1.74 48.88
C LYS A 15 -19.67 -1.15 47.49
N LYS A 16 -20.93 -0.95 47.10
CA LYS A 16 -21.28 -0.30 45.82
C LYS A 16 -20.77 1.14 45.74
N LEU A 17 -20.88 1.90 46.83
CA LEU A 17 -20.35 3.26 46.92
C LEU A 17 -18.81 3.27 46.86
N PHE A 18 -18.15 2.32 47.52
CA PHE A 18 -16.70 2.19 47.50
C PHE A 18 -16.19 1.78 46.12
N THR A 19 -16.85 0.83 45.45
CA THR A 19 -16.52 0.44 44.07
C THR A 19 -16.75 1.60 43.10
N PHE A 20 -17.85 2.35 43.23
CA PHE A 20 -18.14 3.51 42.40
C PHE A 20 -17.09 4.63 42.59
N VAL A 21 -16.71 4.92 43.83
CA VAL A 21 -15.67 5.91 44.15
C VAL A 21 -14.29 5.44 43.67
N LEU A 22 -13.95 4.14 43.77
CA LEU A 22 -12.70 3.61 43.23
C LEU A 22 -12.66 3.65 41.70
N THR A 23 -13.77 3.36 41.02
CA THR A 23 -13.84 3.45 39.55
C THR A 23 -13.76 4.89 39.06
N VAL A 24 -14.38 5.84 39.76
CA VAL A 24 -14.31 7.27 39.43
C VAL A 24 -12.91 7.84 39.74
N LEU A 25 -12.27 7.39 40.83
CA LEU A 25 -10.88 7.76 41.14
C LEU A 25 -9.87 7.11 40.17
N MET A 26 -10.09 5.88 39.69
CA MET A 26 -9.28 5.30 38.60
C MET A 26 -9.52 6.02 37.27
N LEU A 27 -10.73 6.50 36.99
CA LEU A 27 -11.04 7.31 35.80
C LEU A 27 -10.39 8.71 35.87
N ALA A 28 -10.27 9.28 37.07
CA ALA A 28 -9.61 10.58 37.31
C ALA A 28 -8.09 10.47 37.53
N ALA A 29 -7.58 9.28 37.88
CA ALA A 29 -6.16 8.93 37.92
C ALA A 29 -5.66 8.32 36.61
N PHE A 30 -6.51 8.30 35.57
CA PHE A 30 -6.06 8.47 34.19
C PHE A 30 -5.52 9.89 34.09
N SER A 31 -4.36 10.09 34.74
CA SER A 31 -3.46 11.20 34.52
C SER A 31 -3.50 11.48 33.03
N ALA A 32 -3.71 12.73 32.67
CA ALA A 32 -3.45 13.23 31.34
C ALA A 32 -2.03 12.81 30.96
N PHE A 33 -1.88 11.60 30.41
CA PHE A 33 -0.96 11.39 29.33
C PHE A 33 -1.47 12.36 28.30
N SER A 34 -0.81 13.50 28.20
CA SER A 34 -0.77 14.23 26.95
C SER A 34 -0.33 13.19 25.93
N VAL A 35 -1.28 12.56 25.24
CA VAL A 35 -0.97 12.05 23.91
C VAL A 35 -0.60 13.32 23.18
N SER A 36 0.70 13.54 23.00
CA SER A 36 1.17 14.54 22.04
C SER A 36 0.39 14.25 20.78
N ALA A 37 -0.34 15.23 20.26
CA ALA A 37 -0.92 15.09 18.93
C ALA A 37 0.24 14.70 18.00
N ALA A 38 0.02 13.72 17.12
CA ALA A 38 1.06 13.38 16.16
C ALA A 38 1.35 14.64 15.33
N ASP A 39 2.62 15.03 15.22
CA ASP A 39 3.02 16.25 14.53
C ASP A 39 2.83 16.16 13.00
N PHE A 40 2.43 14.98 12.50
CA PHE A 40 1.93 14.70 11.17
C PHE A 40 1.22 13.33 11.12
N THR A 41 0.42 13.12 10.08
CA THR A 41 -0.27 11.85 9.79
C THR A 41 0.19 11.27 8.48
N VAL A 42 0.35 9.95 8.42
CA VAL A 42 0.54 9.22 7.18
C VAL A 42 -0.70 8.38 6.91
N SER A 43 -1.26 8.50 5.71
CA SER A 43 -2.42 7.71 5.30
C SER A 43 -2.16 7.00 3.98
N VAL A 44 -2.57 5.75 3.92
CA VAL A 44 -2.59 4.91 2.72
C VAL A 44 -4.03 4.81 2.28
N THR A 45 -4.28 5.12 1.02
CA THR A 45 -5.57 4.98 0.36
C THR A 45 -5.40 4.40 -1.03
N VAL A 46 -6.46 3.75 -1.51
CA VAL A 46 -6.59 3.25 -2.87
C VAL A 46 -7.94 3.70 -3.42
N PRO A 47 -8.05 3.96 -4.73
CA PRO A 47 -9.32 4.35 -5.34
C PRO A 47 -10.33 3.19 -5.29
N GLU A 48 -9.86 1.97 -5.46
CA GLU A 48 -10.64 0.74 -5.40
C GLU A 48 -9.86 -0.32 -4.62
N ALA A 49 -10.55 -1.00 -3.70
CA ALA A 49 -9.94 -2.02 -2.85
C ALA A 49 -10.08 -3.44 -3.42
N THR A 50 -10.51 -3.59 -4.67
CA THR A 50 -10.64 -4.87 -5.37
C THR A 50 -9.87 -4.78 -6.69
N VAL A 51 -8.94 -5.71 -6.94
CA VAL A 51 -8.07 -5.67 -8.12
C VAL A 51 -7.93 -7.09 -8.69
N PRO A 52 -8.15 -7.29 -9.99
CA PRO A 52 -7.92 -8.59 -10.62
C PRO A 52 -6.42 -8.95 -10.67
N VAL A 53 -6.12 -10.23 -10.72
CA VAL A 53 -4.81 -10.74 -11.15
C VAL A 53 -4.40 -10.10 -12.49
N GLY A 54 -3.16 -9.62 -12.60
CA GLY A 54 -2.65 -8.84 -13.73
C GLY A 54 -3.00 -7.34 -13.69
N GLY A 55 -3.99 -6.95 -12.87
CA GLY A 55 -4.43 -5.56 -12.73
C GLY A 55 -3.38 -4.64 -12.09
N VAL A 56 -3.56 -3.34 -12.30
CA VAL A 56 -2.71 -2.29 -11.74
C VAL A 56 -3.47 -1.50 -10.69
N LEU A 57 -2.80 -1.25 -9.56
CA LEU A 57 -3.31 -0.51 -8.42
C LEU A 57 -2.39 0.69 -8.15
N VAL A 58 -2.98 1.90 -8.11
CA VAL A 58 -2.27 3.09 -7.65
C VAL A 58 -2.58 3.30 -6.17
N VAL A 59 -1.56 3.16 -5.34
CA VAL A 59 -1.62 3.38 -3.89
C VAL A 59 -1.21 4.83 -3.61
N SER A 60 -2.13 5.61 -3.05
CA SER A 60 -1.85 6.96 -2.57
C SER A 60 -1.36 6.90 -1.13
N VAL A 61 -0.11 7.29 -0.91
CA VAL A 61 0.48 7.47 0.43
C VAL A 61 0.58 8.97 0.70
N THR A 62 -0.25 9.48 1.60
CA THR A 62 -0.37 10.91 1.88
C THR A 62 0.26 11.23 3.24
N VAL A 63 1.16 12.21 3.26
CA VAL A 63 1.72 12.80 4.48
C VAL A 63 1.06 14.17 4.65
N ASP A 64 0.30 14.31 5.73
CA ASP A 64 -0.57 15.48 5.99
C ASP A 64 -0.39 15.95 7.43
N SER A 65 -0.94 17.13 7.76
CA SER A 65 -0.87 17.77 9.07
C SER A 65 0.56 18.00 9.55
N ILE A 66 1.50 18.21 8.62
CA ILE A 66 2.90 18.51 8.92
C ILE A 66 2.96 19.86 9.61
N ASN A 67 3.14 19.84 10.93
CA ASN A 67 3.28 21.02 11.75
C ASN A 67 4.69 21.08 12.32
N THR A 68 5.63 21.57 11.50
CA THR A 68 7.01 21.78 11.93
C THR A 68 7.21 23.26 12.23
N GLU A 69 7.11 23.67 13.49
CA GLU A 69 7.53 25.03 13.91
C GLU A 69 8.97 25.34 13.44
N ASP A 70 9.79 24.28 13.29
CA ASP A 70 11.20 24.30 12.91
C ASP A 70 11.47 23.83 11.46
N GLY A 71 10.44 23.63 10.63
CA GLY A 71 10.58 23.18 9.23
C GLY A 71 10.84 21.67 9.03
N LEU A 72 10.37 21.12 7.91
CA LEU A 72 10.51 19.72 7.48
C LEU A 72 11.73 19.55 6.56
N ILE A 73 12.79 18.86 6.99
CA ILE A 73 14.00 18.60 6.18
C ILE A 73 13.90 17.29 5.39
N SER A 74 13.37 16.25 6.02
CA SER A 74 13.26 14.92 5.45
C SER A 74 11.94 14.27 5.77
N VAL A 75 11.49 13.35 4.93
CA VAL A 75 10.43 12.40 5.25
C VAL A 75 10.85 11.03 4.74
N ASP A 76 10.90 10.05 5.63
CA ASP A 76 10.99 8.63 5.27
C ASP A 76 9.70 7.91 5.66
N VAL A 77 8.92 7.48 4.66
CA VAL A 77 7.69 6.70 4.85
C VAL A 77 7.93 5.25 4.44
N PRO A 78 7.76 4.27 5.35
CA PRO A 78 7.77 2.87 4.97
C PRO A 78 6.45 2.49 4.32
N LEU A 79 6.50 1.74 3.22
CA LEU A 79 5.37 1.06 2.62
C LEU A 79 5.67 -0.43 2.52
N SER A 80 4.80 -1.26 3.07
CA SER A 80 4.90 -2.71 3.00
C SER A 80 3.69 -3.33 2.29
N TYR A 81 3.94 -4.36 1.51
CA TYR A 81 2.95 -5.15 0.77
C TYR A 81 3.47 -6.59 0.59
N ASP A 82 2.62 -7.54 0.22
CA ASP A 82 3.06 -8.91 -0.10
C ASP A 82 3.73 -8.95 -1.48
N ASP A 83 5.03 -9.25 -1.52
CA ASP A 83 5.81 -9.34 -2.76
C ASP A 83 5.55 -10.62 -3.57
N ASN A 84 4.84 -11.60 -3.03
CA ASN A 84 4.33 -12.72 -3.82
C ASN A 84 3.09 -12.30 -4.62
N VAL A 85 2.39 -11.26 -4.16
CA VAL A 85 1.18 -10.74 -4.80
C VAL A 85 1.49 -9.57 -5.73
N PHE A 86 2.32 -8.61 -5.29
CA PHE A 86 2.55 -7.37 -6.04
C PHE A 86 3.98 -7.22 -6.55
N GLU A 87 4.12 -6.55 -7.69
CA GLU A 87 5.36 -5.93 -8.14
C GLU A 87 5.21 -4.41 -8.22
N CYS A 88 6.23 -3.66 -7.81
CA CYS A 88 6.24 -2.21 -7.92
C CYS A 88 6.73 -1.78 -9.30
N LEU A 89 5.90 -1.04 -10.03
CA LEU A 89 6.21 -0.52 -11.36
C LEU A 89 6.84 0.87 -11.33
N GLY A 90 6.56 1.65 -10.28
CA GLY A 90 7.13 2.98 -10.13
C GLY A 90 6.47 3.79 -9.01
N VAL A 91 7.08 4.93 -8.70
CA VAL A 91 6.59 5.88 -7.71
C VAL A 91 6.64 7.27 -8.31
N ALA A 92 5.54 8.01 -8.20
CA ALA A 92 5.50 9.45 -8.41
C ALA A 92 5.27 10.17 -7.06
N ALA A 93 5.64 11.44 -6.98
CA ALA A 93 5.34 12.27 -5.84
C ALA A 93 4.78 13.63 -6.28
N ASP A 94 3.86 14.14 -5.48
CA ASP A 94 3.28 15.47 -5.57
C ASP A 94 3.43 16.17 -4.21
N TYR A 95 3.82 17.44 -4.25
CA TYR A 95 4.11 18.24 -3.06
C TYR A 95 3.86 19.72 -3.35
N PRO A 96 3.64 20.55 -2.32
CA PRO A 96 3.37 21.97 -2.49
C PRO A 96 4.55 22.70 -3.16
N GLU A 97 4.28 23.48 -4.21
CA GLU A 97 5.31 24.27 -4.91
C GLU A 97 6.05 25.25 -3.98
N VAL A 98 5.36 25.74 -2.93
CA VAL A 98 5.92 26.63 -1.91
C VAL A 98 7.08 26.02 -1.10
N TRP A 99 7.22 24.69 -1.13
CA TRP A 99 8.35 23.99 -0.54
C TRP A 99 9.64 24.10 -1.38
N GLY A 100 9.56 24.65 -2.60
CA GLY A 100 10.62 24.56 -3.59
C GLY A 100 10.65 23.18 -4.24
N VAL A 101 11.52 22.95 -5.21
CA VAL A 101 11.76 21.60 -5.74
C VAL A 101 12.67 20.90 -4.72
N PRO A 102 12.21 19.89 -3.94
CA PRO A 102 13.12 19.05 -3.21
C PRO A 102 14.01 18.38 -4.24
N GLU A 103 15.31 18.67 -4.21
CA GLU A 103 16.25 18.15 -5.21
C GLU A 103 16.33 16.61 -5.15
N ASN A 104 15.94 16.01 -4.01
CA ASN A 104 16.19 14.61 -3.67
C ASN A 104 14.92 13.84 -3.28
N PHE A 105 13.90 13.88 -4.15
CA PHE A 105 12.87 12.85 -4.15
C PHE A 105 13.48 11.50 -4.56
N SER A 106 13.33 10.49 -3.72
CA SER A 106 13.83 9.15 -4.01
C SER A 106 12.96 8.07 -3.39
N TYR A 107 13.10 6.84 -3.88
CA TYR A 107 12.53 5.67 -3.24
C TYR A 107 13.53 4.53 -3.29
N SER A 108 13.50 3.66 -2.27
CA SER A 108 14.39 2.49 -2.26
C SER A 108 14.00 1.50 -3.35
N GLN A 109 14.91 0.61 -3.74
CA GLN A 109 14.47 -0.60 -4.43
C GLN A 109 13.56 -1.40 -3.48
N ALA A 110 12.50 -2.00 -4.04
CA ALA A 110 11.62 -2.87 -3.27
C ALA A 110 12.39 -4.15 -2.88
N VAL A 111 12.49 -4.42 -1.58
CA VAL A 111 13.15 -5.63 -1.05
C VAL A 111 12.18 -6.32 -0.11
N ASN A 112 11.83 -7.58 -0.41
CA ASN A 112 10.94 -8.40 0.41
C ASN A 112 9.60 -7.70 0.74
N GLY A 113 8.97 -7.08 -0.27
CA GLY A 113 7.68 -6.40 -0.10
C GLY A 113 7.76 -5.10 0.68
N PHE A 114 8.93 -4.49 0.78
CA PHE A 114 9.15 -3.26 1.53
C PHE A 114 9.79 -2.18 0.67
N LEU A 115 9.26 -0.97 0.76
CA LEU A 115 9.65 0.23 0.03
C LEU A 115 9.80 1.41 0.98
N TRP A 116 10.93 2.12 0.92
CA TRP A 116 11.07 3.44 1.56
C TRP A 116 10.75 4.53 0.56
N LEU A 117 9.77 5.38 0.90
CA LEU A 117 9.43 6.59 0.17
C LEU A 117 10.11 7.77 0.84
N ARG A 118 10.99 8.46 0.11
CA ARG A 118 11.88 9.47 0.68
C ARG A 118 11.72 10.82 0.00
N MET A 119 11.66 11.86 0.82
CA MET A 119 11.96 13.23 0.40
C MET A 119 13.09 13.78 1.27
N LEU A 120 14.07 14.40 0.63
CA LEU A 120 15.11 15.22 1.26
C LEU A 120 15.17 16.56 0.54
N ASN A 121 15.30 17.65 1.28
CA ASN A 121 15.54 18.97 0.69
C ASN A 121 16.99 19.18 0.25
N ASP A 122 17.95 18.48 0.89
CA ASP A 122 19.37 18.44 0.53
C ASP A 122 19.95 17.06 0.96
N ASP A 123 20.83 16.48 0.16
CA ASP A 123 21.35 15.10 0.35
C ASP A 123 22.33 15.01 1.52
N ASP A 124 22.91 16.14 1.97
CA ASP A 124 23.97 16.15 2.98
C ASP A 124 23.83 17.27 4.04
N VAL A 125 22.70 18.00 4.06
CA VAL A 125 22.53 19.17 4.92
C VAL A 125 21.25 19.09 5.77
N PHE A 126 21.42 18.78 7.05
CA PHE A 126 20.39 18.86 8.08
C PHE A 126 20.33 20.27 8.70
N ASP A 127 20.11 21.28 7.86
CA ASP A 127 20.04 22.70 8.28
C ASP A 127 18.59 23.21 8.32
N ALA A 128 18.27 24.00 9.34
CA ALA A 128 16.99 24.69 9.48
C ALA A 128 16.73 25.74 8.44
N SER A 129 17.79 26.23 7.79
CA SER A 129 17.64 27.15 6.67
C SER A 129 17.05 26.51 5.41
N VAL A 130 17.03 25.17 5.31
CA VAL A 130 16.54 24.43 4.13
C VAL A 130 15.26 23.62 4.36
N GLY A 131 14.70 23.60 5.58
CA GLY A 131 13.48 22.86 5.90
C GLY A 131 12.20 23.56 5.40
N CYS A 132 11.21 22.78 4.95
CA CYS A 132 9.89 23.31 4.55
C CYS A 132 9.12 23.78 5.80
N SER A 133 9.02 25.09 6.02
CA SER A 133 8.29 25.67 7.15
C SER A 133 6.82 25.97 6.87
N GLU A 134 6.37 25.84 5.62
CA GLU A 134 4.98 26.04 5.24
C GLU A 134 4.20 24.72 5.32
N GLY A 135 3.01 24.76 5.91
CA GLY A 135 2.12 23.60 5.95
C GLY A 135 1.71 23.15 4.54
N GLY A 136 1.39 21.87 4.40
CA GLY A 136 0.94 21.33 3.13
C GLY A 136 0.76 19.82 3.18
N VAL A 137 0.31 19.28 2.04
CA VAL A 137 0.05 17.85 1.85
C VAL A 137 1.02 17.31 0.82
N MET A 138 1.78 16.30 1.21
CA MET A 138 2.59 15.51 0.29
C MET A 138 1.86 14.23 -0.06
N ARG A 139 1.98 13.81 -1.31
CA ARG A 139 1.43 12.54 -1.79
C ARG A 139 2.48 11.78 -2.58
N PHE A 140 2.66 10.51 -2.25
CA PHE A 140 3.31 9.53 -3.10
C PHE A 140 2.25 8.68 -3.80
N GLU A 141 2.41 8.47 -5.09
CA GLU A 141 1.61 7.55 -5.88
C GLU A 141 2.48 6.34 -6.26
N VAL A 142 2.29 5.24 -5.54
CA VAL A 142 3.00 3.98 -5.78
C VAL A 142 2.16 3.12 -6.71
N THR A 143 2.70 2.81 -7.89
CA THR A 143 2.04 1.96 -8.88
C THR A 143 2.46 0.51 -8.66
N LEU A 144 1.51 -0.33 -8.26
CA LEU A 144 1.70 -1.76 -8.05
C LEU A 144 0.93 -2.56 -9.12
N ARG A 145 1.51 -3.64 -9.63
CA ARG A 145 0.81 -4.64 -10.44
C ARG A 145 0.60 -5.92 -9.65
N VAL A 146 -0.60 -6.50 -9.73
CA VAL A 146 -0.87 -7.84 -9.22
C VAL A 146 -0.22 -8.86 -10.16
N LYS A 147 0.71 -9.67 -9.65
CA LYS A 147 1.44 -10.67 -10.42
C LYS A 147 0.48 -11.73 -10.98
N ALA A 148 0.76 -12.25 -12.18
CA ALA A 148 -0.08 -13.26 -12.85
C ALA A 148 -0.29 -14.55 -12.00
N GLY A 149 0.71 -14.93 -11.20
CA GLY A 149 0.63 -16.07 -10.26
C GLY A 149 0.16 -15.73 -8.83
N ALA A 150 -0.37 -14.53 -8.59
CA ALA A 150 -0.81 -14.12 -7.26
C ALA A 150 -2.01 -14.96 -6.77
N SER A 151 -2.03 -15.28 -5.48
CA SER A 151 -3.18 -15.94 -4.87
C SER A 151 -4.36 -14.98 -4.74
N VAL A 152 -5.55 -15.45 -5.13
CA VAL A 152 -6.82 -14.76 -4.91
C VAL A 152 -7.13 -14.70 -3.42
N GLY A 153 -7.71 -13.59 -2.97
CA GLY A 153 -8.06 -13.35 -1.58
C GLY A 153 -7.60 -11.97 -1.09
N THR A 154 -7.71 -11.75 0.22
CA THR A 154 -7.36 -10.45 0.82
C THR A 154 -5.87 -10.38 1.17
N THR A 155 -5.24 -9.26 0.82
CA THR A 155 -3.86 -8.91 1.21
C THR A 155 -3.82 -7.51 1.82
N GLU A 156 -2.79 -7.22 2.62
CA GLU A 156 -2.62 -5.93 3.30
C GLU A 156 -1.58 -5.07 2.59
N ILE A 157 -1.88 -3.78 2.47
CA ILE A 157 -0.89 -2.75 2.17
C ILE A 157 -0.84 -1.81 3.38
N SER A 158 0.35 -1.59 3.92
CA SER A 158 0.54 -0.89 5.19
C SER A 158 1.63 0.17 5.05
N ALA A 159 1.36 1.38 5.53
CA ALA A 159 2.42 2.35 5.78
C ALA A 159 2.72 2.49 7.27
N ARG A 160 2.44 1.47 8.09
CA ARG A 160 2.75 1.49 9.52
C ARG A 160 4.26 1.28 9.73
N GLY A 161 4.88 2.18 10.47
CA GLY A 161 6.26 1.98 10.96
C GLY A 161 6.35 0.79 11.91
N ASN A 162 7.29 -0.12 11.68
CA ASN A 162 7.54 -1.28 12.53
C ASN A 162 8.53 -0.90 13.65
N GLY A 163 8.09 -0.06 14.59
CA GLY A 163 8.91 0.43 15.71
C GLY A 163 10.06 1.38 15.34
N ALA A 164 10.33 1.59 14.05
CA ALA A 164 11.11 2.70 13.52
C ALA A 164 10.14 3.76 13.02
N SER A 165 10.25 4.94 13.62
CA SER A 165 9.56 6.18 13.30
C SER A 165 9.57 6.45 11.81
N TYR A 166 8.52 7.07 11.30
CA TYR A 166 8.67 8.01 10.20
C TYR A 166 9.84 8.94 10.54
N ILE A 167 10.88 9.03 9.71
CA ILE A 167 11.97 9.97 10.00
C ILE A 167 11.59 11.27 9.35
N VAL A 168 10.87 12.08 10.12
CA VAL A 168 10.74 13.50 9.86
C VAL A 168 11.82 14.22 10.65
N CYS A 169 12.79 14.79 9.94
CA CYS A 169 13.81 15.62 10.54
C CYS A 169 13.29 17.06 10.60
N GLY A 170 12.90 17.48 11.81
CA GLY A 170 12.74 18.89 12.15
C GLY A 170 14.12 19.54 12.32
N ALA A 171 14.27 20.79 11.90
CA ALA A 171 15.56 21.41 11.84
C ALA A 171 15.90 22.22 13.08
N LEU A 172 16.82 21.73 13.92
CA LEU A 172 17.21 22.46 15.11
C LEU A 172 18.31 23.49 14.82
N ALA A 173 18.31 24.59 15.58
CA ALA A 173 19.28 25.67 15.48
C ALA A 173 20.75 25.25 15.76
N ASP A 174 20.99 24.01 16.20
CA ASP A 174 22.29 23.42 16.47
C ASP A 174 22.74 22.39 15.41
N GLY A 175 21.98 22.20 14.33
CA GLY A 175 22.29 21.24 13.26
C GLY A 175 21.99 19.78 13.64
N MET A 176 21.20 19.54 14.70
CA MET A 176 20.70 18.21 15.04
C MET A 176 19.29 17.96 14.48
N CYS A 177 19.02 16.72 14.06
CA CYS A 177 17.68 16.27 13.72
C CYS A 177 16.99 15.60 14.91
N THR A 178 15.74 15.98 15.17
CA THR A 178 14.86 15.22 16.06
C THR A 178 13.93 14.33 15.26
N PRO A 179 13.91 13.00 15.49
CA PRO A 179 12.94 12.13 14.84
C PRO A 179 11.54 12.44 15.35
N VAL A 180 10.63 12.77 14.44
CA VAL A 180 9.23 13.02 14.75
C VAL A 180 8.39 11.78 14.39
N TYR A 181 7.55 11.32 15.32
CA TYR A 181 6.78 10.08 15.15
C TYR A 181 5.38 10.36 14.61
N GLY A 182 5.13 10.03 13.35
CA GLY A 182 3.78 9.96 12.78
C GLY A 182 3.02 8.70 13.17
N THR A 183 1.74 8.64 12.78
CA THR A 183 0.93 7.40 12.79
C THR A 183 0.51 7.05 11.36
N GLY A 184 0.49 5.76 11.05
CA GLY A 184 0.06 5.21 9.77
C GLY A 184 -1.11 4.26 9.91
N ASN A 185 -1.81 4.04 8.81
CA ASN A 185 -2.81 3.00 8.69
C ASN A 185 -2.33 1.86 7.77
N SER A 186 -3.17 0.84 7.72
CA SER A 186 -3.14 -0.17 6.68
C SER A 186 -4.48 -0.19 5.97
N ILE A 187 -4.48 -0.70 4.74
CA ILE A 187 -5.67 -1.02 3.97
C ILE A 187 -5.64 -2.50 3.59
N LEU A 188 -6.82 -3.07 3.43
CA LEU A 188 -6.98 -4.41 2.85
C LEU A 188 -7.39 -4.25 1.39
N VAL A 189 -6.75 -5.03 0.53
CA VAL A 189 -7.05 -5.13 -0.90
C VAL A 189 -7.49 -6.56 -1.19
N GLU A 190 -8.61 -6.72 -1.85
CA GLU A 190 -9.12 -7.98 -2.35
C GLU A 190 -8.58 -8.26 -3.76
N ILE A 191 -7.80 -9.32 -3.88
CA ILE A 191 -7.37 -9.85 -5.18
C ILE A 191 -8.44 -10.81 -5.66
N VAL A 192 -8.97 -10.54 -6.85
CA VAL A 192 -9.96 -11.39 -7.52
C VAL A 192 -9.34 -12.07 -8.74
N GLU A 193 -9.98 -13.12 -9.22
CA GLU A 193 -9.59 -13.73 -10.50
C GLU A 193 -9.63 -12.67 -11.60
N GLY A 194 -8.56 -12.60 -12.39
CA GLY A 194 -8.54 -11.73 -13.57
C GLY A 194 -9.51 -12.23 -14.62
N GLN A 195 -10.37 -11.34 -15.12
CA GLN A 195 -11.05 -11.55 -16.40
C GLN A 195 -10.02 -11.18 -17.47
N GLY A 196 -9.22 -12.15 -17.91
CA GLY A 196 -8.23 -11.90 -18.94
C GLY A 196 -8.87 -11.49 -20.28
N ILE A 197 -8.09 -10.88 -21.15
CA ILE A 197 -8.48 -10.68 -22.54
C ILE A 197 -8.10 -11.96 -23.29
N LEU A 198 -9.06 -12.59 -23.97
CA LEU A 198 -8.77 -13.79 -24.75
C LEU A 198 -7.70 -13.46 -25.81
N GLY A 199 -6.60 -14.20 -25.80
CA GLY A 199 -5.42 -13.97 -26.64
C GLY A 199 -4.32 -13.11 -25.99
N ASP A 200 -4.59 -12.41 -24.89
CA ASP A 200 -3.56 -11.72 -24.07
C ASP A 200 -2.94 -12.74 -23.08
N VAL A 201 -1.83 -13.34 -23.51
CA VAL A 201 -1.15 -14.42 -22.77
C VAL A 201 -0.04 -13.84 -21.90
N ASN A 202 0.55 -12.71 -22.28
CA ASN A 202 1.61 -12.07 -21.52
C ASN A 202 1.07 -11.13 -20.40
N GLY A 203 -0.23 -10.79 -20.43
CA GLY A 203 -0.94 -10.01 -19.43
C GLY A 203 -0.71 -8.50 -19.51
N ASP A 204 -0.31 -7.97 -20.67
CA ASP A 204 -0.02 -6.54 -20.86
C ASP A 204 -1.25 -5.70 -21.27
N GLY A 205 -2.41 -6.35 -21.41
CA GLY A 205 -3.68 -5.73 -21.76
C GLY A 205 -3.91 -5.62 -23.27
N LYS A 206 -3.03 -6.20 -24.10
CA LYS A 206 -3.17 -6.25 -25.55
C LYS A 206 -3.14 -7.69 -26.02
N THR A 207 -3.66 -7.92 -27.22
CA THR A 207 -3.56 -9.20 -27.91
C THR A 207 -2.76 -8.97 -29.18
N ASP A 208 -1.47 -9.28 -29.11
CA ASP A 208 -0.53 -9.00 -30.20
C ASP A 208 0.48 -10.14 -30.43
N ASN A 209 1.49 -9.88 -31.27
CA ASN A 209 2.49 -10.88 -31.62
C ASN A 209 3.36 -11.37 -30.45
N LEU A 210 3.46 -10.62 -29.34
CA LEU A 210 4.20 -11.05 -28.15
C LEU A 210 3.47 -12.18 -27.43
N ASP A 211 2.14 -12.17 -27.42
CA ASP A 211 1.32 -13.25 -26.86
C ASP A 211 1.48 -14.56 -27.63
N ALA A 212 1.47 -14.47 -28.96
CA ALA A 212 1.77 -15.63 -29.81
C ALA A 212 3.16 -16.21 -29.52
N ALA A 213 4.15 -15.35 -29.24
CA ALA A 213 5.48 -15.81 -28.85
C ALA A 213 5.49 -16.50 -27.48
N TYR A 214 4.65 -16.08 -26.53
CA TYR A 214 4.46 -16.78 -25.24
C TYR A 214 3.87 -18.17 -25.45
N VAL A 215 2.80 -18.28 -26.24
CA VAL A 215 2.19 -19.57 -26.59
C VAL A 215 3.21 -20.52 -27.23
N LEU A 216 4.01 -20.04 -28.19
CA LEU A 216 5.04 -20.87 -28.84
C LEU A 216 6.15 -21.32 -27.88
N LYS A 217 6.55 -20.46 -26.93
CA LYS A 217 7.51 -20.84 -25.88
C LYS A 217 6.93 -21.88 -24.93
N TYR A 218 5.64 -21.76 -24.60
CA TYR A 218 4.93 -22.73 -23.77
C TYR A 218 4.79 -24.09 -24.47
N ASP A 219 4.35 -24.10 -25.74
CA ASP A 219 4.25 -25.32 -26.57
C ASP A 219 5.61 -26.03 -26.71
N ALA A 220 6.70 -25.24 -26.77
CA ALA A 220 8.07 -25.74 -26.74
C ALA A 220 8.60 -26.11 -25.34
N SER A 221 7.79 -26.03 -24.28
CA SER A 221 8.15 -26.28 -22.88
C SER A 221 9.31 -25.42 -22.35
N LEU A 222 9.50 -24.21 -22.91
CA LEU A 222 10.53 -23.26 -22.49
C LEU A 222 10.09 -22.38 -21.32
N ILE A 223 8.78 -22.24 -21.14
CA ILE A 223 8.14 -21.50 -20.04
C ILE A 223 6.95 -22.30 -19.53
N SER A 224 6.50 -21.99 -18.32
CA SER A 224 5.21 -22.42 -17.79
C SER A 224 4.23 -21.25 -17.86
N LEU A 225 2.98 -21.52 -18.21
CA LEU A 225 1.87 -20.58 -18.12
C LEU A 225 1.03 -20.92 -16.89
N ASP A 226 0.49 -19.89 -16.23
CA ASP A 226 -0.49 -20.08 -15.16
C ASP A 226 -1.89 -20.40 -15.69
N ALA A 227 -2.85 -20.65 -14.79
CA ALA A 227 -4.20 -21.04 -15.17
C ALA A 227 -4.94 -19.96 -15.97
N LEU A 228 -4.71 -18.68 -15.69
CA LEU A 228 -5.33 -17.58 -16.41
C LEU A 228 -4.72 -17.45 -17.80
N GLN A 229 -3.40 -17.51 -17.92
CA GLN A 229 -2.69 -17.49 -19.19
C GLN A 229 -3.06 -18.69 -20.07
N LEU A 230 -3.28 -19.86 -19.49
CA LEU A 230 -3.78 -21.03 -20.21
C LEU A 230 -5.20 -20.80 -20.73
N ALA A 231 -6.08 -20.25 -19.89
CA ALA A 231 -7.45 -19.94 -20.30
C ALA A 231 -7.50 -18.86 -21.39
N MET A 232 -6.62 -17.85 -21.34
CA MET A 232 -6.55 -16.79 -22.34
C MET A 232 -5.82 -17.23 -23.61
N GLY A 233 -4.89 -18.16 -23.51
CA GLY A 233 -4.13 -18.71 -24.62
C GLY A 233 -4.89 -19.73 -25.46
N ASP A 234 -5.93 -20.37 -24.93
CA ASP A 234 -6.79 -21.31 -25.65
C ASP A 234 -7.86 -20.56 -26.47
N VAL A 235 -7.40 -19.85 -27.50
CA VAL A 235 -8.26 -18.96 -28.30
C VAL A 235 -9.18 -19.72 -29.25
N ASN A 236 -8.94 -21.01 -29.46
CA ASN A 236 -9.81 -21.88 -30.24
C ASN A 236 -10.78 -22.74 -29.39
N ALA A 237 -10.63 -22.73 -28.07
CA ALA A 237 -11.41 -23.51 -27.10
C ALA A 237 -11.38 -25.03 -27.32
N ASP A 238 -10.25 -25.56 -27.81
CA ASP A 238 -10.04 -27.01 -27.95
C ASP A 238 -9.49 -27.67 -26.67
N GLY A 239 -9.17 -26.86 -25.66
CA GLY A 239 -8.65 -27.28 -24.36
C GLY A 239 -7.13 -27.44 -24.32
N VAL A 240 -6.40 -27.09 -25.39
CA VAL A 240 -4.95 -27.30 -25.51
C VAL A 240 -4.28 -26.06 -26.09
N VAL A 241 -3.59 -25.28 -25.25
CA VAL A 241 -2.77 -24.15 -25.72
C VAL A 241 -1.55 -24.63 -26.51
N ASN A 242 -1.51 -24.33 -27.81
CA ASN A 242 -0.44 -24.78 -28.71
C ASN A 242 -0.20 -23.82 -29.89
N SER A 243 0.69 -24.20 -30.82
CA SER A 243 1.00 -23.39 -32.02
C SER A 243 -0.20 -22.98 -32.89
N LEU A 244 -1.35 -23.67 -32.83
CA LEU A 244 -2.59 -23.26 -33.51
C LEU A 244 -3.15 -21.97 -32.92
N ASP A 245 -3.13 -21.83 -31.60
CA ASP A 245 -3.57 -20.62 -30.90
C ASP A 245 -2.66 -19.45 -31.22
N ALA A 246 -1.34 -19.67 -31.20
CA ALA A 246 -0.37 -18.66 -31.61
C ALA A 246 -0.64 -18.14 -33.03
N ALA A 247 -0.99 -19.04 -33.96
CA ALA A 247 -1.32 -18.67 -35.33
C ALA A 247 -2.63 -17.87 -35.42
N LEU A 248 -3.60 -18.12 -34.54
CA LEU A 248 -4.84 -17.34 -34.47
C LEU A 248 -4.58 -15.95 -33.87
N ILE A 249 -3.79 -15.85 -32.80
CA ILE A 249 -3.38 -14.56 -32.21
C ILE A 249 -2.66 -13.69 -33.25
N LEU A 250 -1.71 -14.26 -34.01
CA LEU A 250 -1.04 -13.52 -35.09
C LEU A 250 -1.98 -13.06 -36.21
N LYS A 251 -3.04 -13.83 -36.50
CA LYS A 251 -4.07 -13.41 -37.47
C LYS A 251 -4.93 -12.28 -36.90
N PHE A 252 -5.20 -12.29 -35.60
CA PHE A 252 -5.94 -11.24 -34.92
C PHE A 252 -5.14 -9.93 -34.90
N ASP A 253 -3.87 -9.98 -34.48
CA ASP A 253 -2.93 -8.85 -34.51
C ASP A 253 -2.77 -8.24 -35.93
N ALA A 254 -2.85 -9.09 -36.96
CA ALA A 254 -2.80 -8.68 -38.35
C ALA A 254 -4.17 -8.27 -38.96
N ASP A 255 -5.22 -8.12 -38.16
CA ASP A 255 -6.59 -7.81 -38.58
C ASP A 255 -7.19 -8.78 -39.62
N LEU A 256 -6.64 -9.99 -39.75
CA LEU A 256 -7.14 -11.04 -40.66
C LEU A 256 -8.37 -11.74 -40.09
N ILE A 257 -8.53 -11.69 -38.76
CA ILE A 257 -9.74 -12.06 -38.03
C ILE A 257 -10.04 -10.97 -37.01
N THR A 258 -11.33 -10.75 -36.72
CA THR A 258 -11.77 -9.75 -35.73
C THR A 258 -12.38 -10.39 -34.48
N VAL A 259 -12.49 -11.72 -34.46
CA VAL A 259 -13.05 -12.51 -33.36
C VAL A 259 -12.40 -13.89 -33.36
N PHE A 260 -12.08 -14.41 -32.18
CA PHE A 260 -11.52 -15.75 -32.04
C PHE A 260 -12.60 -16.83 -32.17
N PRO A 261 -12.25 -18.06 -32.58
CA PRO A 261 -13.20 -19.17 -32.63
C PRO A 261 -13.89 -19.44 -31.27
N ALA A 262 -13.18 -19.29 -30.15
CA ALA A 262 -13.75 -19.46 -28.81
C ALA A 262 -14.83 -18.42 -28.44
N GLN A 263 -14.99 -17.35 -29.22
CA GLN A 263 -15.96 -16.27 -28.99
C GLN A 263 -17.19 -16.34 -29.92
N GLN A 264 -17.32 -17.41 -30.72
CA GLN A 264 -18.40 -17.59 -31.69
C GLN A 264 -19.57 -18.43 -31.15
#